data_AF-A0A1D7U630-F1
#
_entry.id   AF-A0A1D7U630-F1
#
_cell.length_a   1.000
_cell.length_b   1.000
_cell.length_c   1.000
_cell.angle_alpha   90.00
_cell.angle_beta   90.00
_cell.angle_gamma   90.00
#
_symmetry.space_group_name_H-M   'P 1'
#
loop_
_entity.id
_entity.type
_entity.pdbx_description
1 polymer ?
#
loop_
_entity_poly.entity_id
_entity_poly.type
_entity_poly.pdbx_seq_one_letter_code
_entity_poly.pdbx_strand_id
1 'polypeptide(L)'
;MDAFTMVVLACVTGQANCTTTRINESAFTTIEACEARVDDVTRDMTREFAQRAEFKGRQVTYDVSCMNRQQMRDKLGVTDASI
;
A
#
# COMPACT_ATOMS: atom_id res chain seq x y z
N MET A 1 -4.80 -6.04 20.87
CA MET A 1 -5.49 -5.59 19.65
C MET A 1 -4.60 -5.96 18.48
N ASP A 2 -5.13 -6.66 17.49
CA ASP A 2 -4.39 -7.02 16.29
C ASP A 2 -4.21 -5.78 15.41
N ALA A 3 -2.97 -5.43 15.12
CA ALA A 3 -2.66 -4.37 14.17
C ALA A 3 -2.88 -4.89 12.74
N PHE A 4 -3.61 -4.12 11.95
CA PHE A 4 -3.74 -4.34 10.51
C PHE A 4 -2.69 -3.52 9.77
N THR A 5 -2.03 -4.15 8.79
CA THR A 5 -1.06 -3.51 7.92
C THR A 5 -1.71 -3.26 6.57
N MET A 6 -1.63 -2.03 6.09
CA MET A 6 -2.02 -1.69 4.73
C MET A 6 -0.81 -1.87 3.80
N VAL A 7 -0.97 -2.66 2.76
CA VAL A 7 0.01 -2.79 1.68
C VAL A 7 -0.59 -2.17 0.43
N VAL A 8 0.08 -1.15 -0.11
CA VAL A 8 -0.32 -0.48 -1.35
C VAL A 8 0.74 -0.74 -2.41
N LEU A 9 0.32 -1.36 -3.51
CA LEU A 9 1.14 -1.62 -4.68
C LEU A 9 0.70 -0.68 -5.81
N ALA A 10 1.56 0.26 -6.19
CA ALA A 10 1.31 1.17 -7.31
C ALA A 10 2.10 0.72 -8.54
N CYS A 11 1.39 0.32 -9.60
CA CYS A 11 1.96 -0.10 -10.86
C CYS A 11 1.71 0.97 -11.92
N VAL A 12 2.79 1.58 -12.44
CA VAL A 12 2.68 2.54 -13.56
C VAL A 12 2.79 1.79 -14.88
N THR A 13 1.84 1.97 -15.79
CA THR A 13 1.82 1.28 -17.09
C THR A 13 3.11 1.51 -17.86
N GLY A 14 3.83 0.43 -18.19
CA GLY A 14 5.12 0.47 -18.91
C GLY A 14 6.36 0.48 -18.02
N GLN A 15 6.22 0.39 -16.68
CA GLN A 15 7.35 0.12 -15.79
C GLN A 15 7.48 -1.39 -15.58
N ALA A 16 8.72 -1.87 -15.50
CA ALA A 16 9.00 -3.28 -15.29
C ALA A 16 8.62 -3.74 -13.88
N ASN A 17 8.64 -2.83 -12.90
CA ASN A 17 8.37 -3.10 -11.50
C ASN A 17 7.28 -2.18 -10.98
N CYS A 18 6.40 -2.71 -10.13
CA CYS A 18 5.48 -1.89 -9.35
C CYS A 18 6.20 -1.34 -8.11
N THR A 19 5.83 -0.13 -7.72
CA THR A 19 6.32 0.48 -6.48
C THR A 19 5.45 0.00 -5.33
N THR A 20 6.05 -0.68 -4.35
CA THR A 20 5.36 -1.16 -3.15
C THR A 20 5.59 -0.19 -1.99
N THR A 21 4.51 0.34 -1.43
CA THR A 21 4.53 1.07 -0.16
C THR A 21 3.85 0.23 0.91
N ARG A 22 4.56 -0.05 2.01
CA ARG A 22 4.00 -0.73 3.19
C ARG A 22 3.70 0.32 4.24
N ILE A 23 2.43 0.45 4.62
CA ILE A 23 1.99 1.34 5.70
C ILE A 23 1.62 0.46 6.89
N ASN A 24 2.55 0.37 7.82
CA ASN A 24 2.31 -0.26 9.12
C ASN A 24 1.76 0.81 10.06
N GLU A 25 0.46 1.03 10.01
CA GLU A 25 -0.21 1.83 11.02
C GLU A 25 -0.69 0.89 12.12
N SER A 26 0.07 0.85 13.22
CA SER A 26 -0.30 0.11 14.45
C SER A 26 -1.65 0.55 15.06
N ALA A 27 -2.26 1.59 14.48
CA ALA A 27 -3.55 2.15 14.84
C ALA A 27 -4.75 1.57 14.07
N PHE A 28 -4.55 0.85 12.96
CA PHE A 28 -5.68 0.18 12.32
C PHE A 28 -6.10 -1.02 13.17
N THR A 29 -7.12 -0.83 13.99
CA THR A 29 -7.69 -1.89 14.84
C THR A 29 -8.79 -2.68 14.14
N THR A 30 -9.27 -2.21 12.97
CA THR A 30 -10.28 -2.87 12.14
C THR A 30 -9.94 -2.78 10.65
N ILE A 31 -10.49 -3.70 9.84
CA ILE A 31 -10.38 -3.68 8.38
C ILE A 31 -11.02 -2.41 7.81
N GLU A 32 -12.16 -2.00 8.34
CA GLU A 32 -12.89 -0.80 7.89
C GLU A 32 -12.06 0.48 8.07
N ALA A 33 -11.32 0.58 9.19
CA ALA A 33 -10.42 1.71 9.42
C ALA A 33 -9.26 1.74 8.41
N CYS A 34 -8.75 0.56 8.04
CA CYS A 34 -7.74 0.43 7.00
C CYS A 34 -8.32 0.81 5.63
N GLU A 35 -9.46 0.23 5.23
CA GLU A 35 -10.12 0.55 3.95
C GLU A 35 -10.46 2.04 3.82
N ALA A 36 -10.89 2.69 4.91
CA ALA A 36 -11.17 4.12 4.92
C ALA A 36 -9.94 5.02 4.66
N ARG A 37 -8.71 4.50 4.85
CA ARG A 37 -7.47 5.22 4.51
C ARG A 37 -6.92 4.92 3.14
N VAL A 38 -7.45 3.92 2.44
CA VAL A 38 -6.99 3.55 1.10
C VAL A 38 -7.16 4.73 0.13
N ASP A 39 -8.29 5.42 0.18
CA ASP A 39 -8.56 6.55 -0.72
C ASP A 39 -7.59 7.72 -0.49
N ASP A 40 -7.28 8.03 0.77
CA ASP A 40 -6.34 9.11 1.10
C ASP A 40 -4.91 8.75 0.66
N VAL A 41 -4.46 7.53 0.95
CA VAL A 41 -3.13 7.06 0.57
C VAL A 41 -2.98 7.00 -0.95
N THR A 42 -3.95 6.43 -1.66
CA THR A 42 -3.91 6.33 -3.12
C THR A 42 -3.98 7.70 -3.78
N ARG A 43 -4.74 8.65 -3.22
CA ARG A 43 -4.76 10.05 -3.67
C ARG A 43 -3.40 10.72 -3.49
N ASP A 44 -2.77 10.56 -2.33
CA ASP A 44 -1.45 11.13 -2.05
C ASP A 44 -0.37 10.53 -2.96
N MET A 45 -0.35 9.21 -3.11
CA MET A 45 0.55 8.52 -4.05
C MET A 45 0.31 8.98 -5.49
N THR A 46 -0.95 9.13 -5.92
CA THR A 46 -1.28 9.66 -7.25
C THR A 46 -0.71 11.06 -7.44
N ARG A 47 -0.81 11.90 -6.42
CA ARG A 47 -0.27 13.25 -6.45
C ARG A 47 1.26 13.23 -6.55
N GLU A 48 1.93 12.36 -5.80
CA GLU A 48 3.38 12.18 -5.87
C GLU A 48 3.82 11.66 -7.25
N PHE A 49 3.15 10.65 -7.80
CA PHE A 49 3.45 10.15 -9.15
C PHE A 49 3.19 11.21 -10.22
N ALA A 50 2.14 12.03 -10.08
CA ALA A 50 1.86 13.12 -11.01
C ALA A 50 2.93 14.22 -11.00
N GLN A 51 3.65 14.40 -9.89
CA GLN A 51 4.78 15.32 -9.82
C GLN A 51 6.03 14.80 -10.55
N ARG A 52 6.12 13.47 -10.76
CA ARG A 52 7.24 12.86 -11.46
C ARG A 52 7.03 12.91 -12.98
N ALA A 53 7.86 13.69 -13.67
CA ALA A 53 7.75 13.88 -15.12
C ALA A 53 7.81 12.56 -15.91
N GLU A 54 8.53 11.55 -15.42
CA GLU A 54 8.64 10.19 -15.97
C GLU A 54 7.32 9.41 -16.02
N PHE A 55 6.34 9.81 -15.22
CA PHE A 55 5.02 9.17 -15.11
C PHE A 55 3.90 10.00 -15.72
N LYS A 56 4.20 11.17 -16.28
CA LYS A 56 3.22 12.07 -16.88
C LYS A 56 2.51 11.40 -18.07
N GLY A 57 1.18 11.35 -18.00
CA GLY A 57 0.33 10.73 -19.05
C GLY A 57 0.29 9.20 -19.01
N ARG A 58 0.88 8.58 -17.98
CA ARG A 58 0.83 7.13 -17.79
C ARG A 58 -0.25 6.78 -16.78
N GLN A 59 -0.95 5.68 -17.03
CA GLN A 59 -1.93 5.17 -16.10
C GLN A 59 -1.21 4.55 -14.89
N VAL A 60 -1.69 4.87 -13.70
CA VAL A 60 -1.22 4.26 -12.45
C VAL A 60 -2.37 3.41 -11.92
N THR A 61 -2.08 2.14 -11.68
CA THR A 61 -3.02 1.19 -11.08
C THR A 61 -2.58 0.92 -9.65
N TYR A 62 -3.52 0.91 -8.72
CA TYR A 62 -3.27 0.62 -7.31
C TYR A 62 -3.92 -0.71 -6.94
N ASP A 63 -3.14 -1.62 -6.37
CA ASP A 63 -3.64 -2.80 -5.66
C ASP A 63 -3.43 -2.56 -4.17
N VAL A 64 -4.50 -2.59 -3.39
CA VAL A 64 -4.45 -2.32 -1.96
C VAL A 64 -4.98 -3.50 -1.19
N SER A 65 -4.20 -3.94 -0.21
CA SER A 65 -4.52 -5.07 0.65
C SER A 65 -4.37 -4.69 2.11
N CYS A 66 -5.46 -4.74 2.86
CA CYS A 66 -5.48 -4.61 4.31
C CYS A 66 -5.34 -6.00 4.94
N MET A 67 -4.22 -6.25 5.59
CA MET A 67 -3.85 -7.60 6.04
C MET A 67 -3.51 -7.57 7.52
N ASN A 68 -4.03 -8.54 8.29
CA ASN A 68 -3.57 -8.70 9.67
C ASN A 68 -2.15 -9.31 9.70
N ARG A 69 -1.47 -9.22 10.85
CA ARG A 69 -0.12 -9.78 11.04
C ARG A 69 0.03 -11.23 10.60
N GLN A 70 -1.01 -12.05 10.75
CA GLN A 70 -0.96 -13.46 10.37
C GLN A 70 -0.96 -13.62 8.85
N GLN A 71 -1.86 -12.90 8.17
CA GLN A 71 -1.90 -12.86 6.70
C GLN A 71 -0.63 -12.28 6.08
N MET A 72 -0.01 -11.28 6.72
CA MET A 72 1.28 -10.73 6.29
C MET A 72 2.41 -11.78 6.34
N ARG A 73 2.47 -12.57 7.41
CA ARG A 73 3.42 -13.69 7.53
C ARG A 73 3.16 -14.75 6.46
N ASP A 74 1.90 -15.14 6.29
CA ASP A 74 1.53 -16.28 5.45
C ASP A 74 1.62 -15.97 3.95
N LYS A 75 1.21 -14.79 3.50
CA LYS A 75 1.16 -14.43 2.06
C LYS A 75 2.40 -13.73 1.55
N LEU A 76 3.04 -12.91 2.38
CA LEU A 76 4.18 -12.08 1.95
C LEU A 76 5.51 -12.55 2.55
N GLY A 77 5.50 -13.61 3.38
CA GLY A 77 6.70 -14.10 4.08
C GLY A 77 7.30 -13.04 5.00
N VAL A 78 6.53 -12.03 5.39
CA VAL A 78 7.00 -10.94 6.25
C VAL A 78 7.01 -11.46 7.68
N THR A 79 8.10 -12.14 8.05
CA THR A 79 8.51 -12.22 9.46
C THR A 79 8.83 -10.79 9.87
N ASP A 80 8.11 -10.30 10.88
CA ASP A 80 8.30 -8.99 11.52
C ASP A 80 9.76 -8.92 12.03
N ALA A 81 10.69 -8.56 11.14
CA ALA A 81 12.07 -8.30 11.47
C ALA A 81 12.11 -6.85 11.95
N SER A 82 11.72 -6.69 13.21
CA SER A 82 12.04 -5.55 14.07
C SER A 82 11.59 -4.19 13.54
N ILE A 83 10.42 -3.75 14.01
CA ILE A 83 10.18 -2.32 14.26
C ILE A 83 11.15 -1.85 15.33
#